data_AF-A0A957Z894-F1
#
_entry.id   AF-A0A957Z894-F1
#
_cell.length_a   1.000
_cell.length_b   1.000
_cell.length_c   1.000
_cell.angle_alpha   90.00
_cell.angle_beta   90.00
_cell.angle_gamma   90.00
#
_symmetry.space_group_name_H-M   'P 1'
#
loop_
_entity.id
_entity.type
_entity.pdbx_description
1 polymer ?
#
loop_
_entity_poly.entity_id
_entity_poly.type
_entity_poly.pdbx_seq_one_letter_code
_entity_poly.pdbx_strand_id
1 'polypeptide(L)'
;MTDGRHACYAPDGRAAAEAEFTARYPAYLTTPAVDELRAADYSRLDRLGHVYLDYTGGGLYAEGQVRRHHDLLAENVFGNPHSQNPTSLAMTHLVEQARAYVLAFFNADPDEYTVVFTANASGALKLVGES
;
A
#
# COMPACT_ATOMS: atom_id res chain seq x y z
N MET A 1 -30.30 -9.71 3.19
CA MET A 1 -30.23 -8.80 2.02
C MET A 1 -30.51 -7.40 2.54
N THR A 2 -29.54 -6.82 3.24
CA THR A 2 -29.66 -5.46 3.79
C THR A 2 -29.27 -4.48 2.68
N ASP A 3 -30.16 -3.54 2.38
CA ASP A 3 -29.99 -2.43 1.45
C ASP A 3 -28.80 -1.58 1.90
N GLY A 4 -27.60 -1.93 1.43
CA GLY A 4 -26.32 -1.33 1.79
C GLY A 4 -26.13 0.03 1.15
N ARG A 5 -26.98 1.00 1.49
CA ARG A 5 -26.76 2.40 1.15
C ARG A 5 -25.49 2.86 1.86
N HIS A 6 -24.38 2.87 1.14
CA HIS A 6 -23.15 3.47 1.61
C HIS A 6 -23.46 4.95 1.81
N ALA A 7 -23.32 5.45 3.03
CA ALA A 7 -23.52 6.87 3.31
C ALA A 7 -22.48 7.66 2.50
N CYS A 8 -22.92 8.35 1.46
CA CYS A 8 -22.07 9.21 0.65
C CYS A 8 -21.93 10.56 1.36
N TYR A 9 -20.70 10.95 1.68
CA TYR A 9 -20.44 12.27 2.25
C TYR A 9 -20.45 13.31 1.12
N ALA A 10 -21.53 14.09 1.05
CA ALA A 10 -21.71 15.15 0.06
C ALA A 10 -21.93 16.49 0.78
N PRO A 11 -20.85 17.19 1.21
CA PRO A 11 -20.99 18.47 1.90
C PRO A 11 -21.45 19.56 0.92
N ASP A 12 -22.39 20.38 1.37
CA ASP A 12 -22.79 21.59 0.65
C ASP A 12 -21.60 22.55 0.50
N GLY A 13 -21.49 23.21 -0.66
CA GLY A 13 -20.49 24.24 -0.89
C GLY A 13 -19.06 23.75 -1.18
N ARG A 14 -18.83 22.44 -1.38
CA ARG A 14 -17.51 21.89 -1.72
C ARG A 14 -16.80 22.64 -2.86
N ALA A 15 -17.51 22.90 -3.95
CA ALA A 15 -16.93 23.56 -5.13
C ALA A 15 -16.45 24.99 -4.82
N ALA A 16 -17.18 25.73 -3.99
CA ALA A 16 -16.78 27.08 -3.57
C ALA A 16 -15.55 27.02 -2.67
N ALA A 17 -15.51 26.08 -1.73
CA ALA A 17 -14.35 25.87 -0.86
C ALA A 17 -13.09 25.44 -1.65
N GLU A 18 -13.25 24.60 -2.66
CA GLU A 18 -12.17 24.17 -3.56
C GLU A 18 -11.63 25.33 -4.41
N ALA A 19 -12.51 26.19 -4.93
CA ALA A 19 -12.12 27.39 -5.65
C ALA A 19 -11.36 28.38 -4.76
N GLU A 20 -11.83 28.60 -3.53
CA GLU A 20 -11.13 29.45 -2.55
C GLU A 20 -9.75 28.86 -2.20
N PHE A 21 -9.68 27.55 -1.95
CA PHE A 21 -8.45 26.86 -1.61
C PHE A 21 -7.41 26.96 -2.74
N THR A 22 -7.80 26.67 -3.99
CA THR A 22 -6.88 26.71 -5.14
C THR A 22 -6.43 28.13 -5.47
N ALA A 23 -7.29 29.13 -5.28
CA ALA A 23 -6.89 30.54 -5.40
C ALA A 23 -5.85 30.94 -4.35
N ARG A 24 -5.97 30.43 -3.11
CA ARG A 24 -5.03 30.69 -2.02
C ARG A 24 -3.73 29.90 -2.14
N TYR A 25 -3.78 28.69 -2.72
CA TYR A 25 -2.66 27.76 -2.84
C TYR A 25 -2.48 27.27 -4.29
N PRO A 26 -2.09 28.14 -5.23
CA PRO A 26 -2.02 27.79 -6.66
C PRO A 26 -1.01 26.68 -6.96
N ALA A 27 0.04 26.51 -6.14
CA ALA A 27 1.00 25.41 -6.27
C ALA A 27 0.36 24.03 -6.09
N TYR A 28 -0.82 23.92 -5.46
CA TYR A 28 -1.55 22.67 -5.40
C TYR A 28 -1.92 22.15 -6.81
N LEU A 29 -2.23 23.05 -7.74
CA LEU A 29 -2.55 22.67 -9.13
C LEU A 29 -1.35 22.09 -9.88
N THR A 30 -0.14 22.21 -9.33
CA THR A 30 1.08 21.62 -9.91
C THR A 30 1.37 20.21 -9.39
N THR A 31 0.43 19.57 -8.69
CA THR A 31 0.58 18.19 -8.19
C THR A 31 -0.34 17.16 -8.88
N PRO A 32 -0.46 17.14 -10.22
CA PRO A 32 -1.39 16.24 -10.92
C PRO A 32 -1.08 14.76 -10.69
N ALA A 33 0.17 14.43 -10.37
CA ALA A 33 0.61 13.06 -10.10
C ALA A 33 -0.19 12.39 -8.97
N VAL A 34 -0.66 13.16 -7.98
CA VAL A 34 -1.48 12.63 -6.87
C VAL A 34 -2.89 12.30 -7.36
N ASP A 35 -3.46 13.17 -8.20
CA ASP A 35 -4.79 12.96 -8.79
C ASP A 35 -4.79 11.78 -9.77
N GLU A 36 -3.74 11.67 -10.59
CA GLU A 36 -3.52 10.54 -11.49
C GLU A 36 -3.38 9.21 -10.72
N LEU A 37 -2.58 9.20 -9.64
CA LEU A 37 -2.45 8.03 -8.77
C LEU A 37 -3.79 7.65 -8.13
N ARG A 38 -4.55 8.63 -7.66
CA ARG A 38 -5.89 8.39 -7.09
C ARG A 38 -6.81 7.77 -8.15
N ALA A 39 -6.85 8.35 -9.35
CA ALA A 39 -7.69 7.88 -10.44
C ALA A 39 -7.30 6.46 -10.89
N ALA A 40 -6.01 6.12 -10.90
CA ALA A 40 -5.52 4.81 -11.33
C ALA A 40 -5.71 3.71 -10.26
N ASP A 41 -5.31 3.97 -9.01
CA ASP A 41 -5.17 2.93 -7.97
C ASP A 41 -6.17 3.05 -6.82
N TYR A 42 -6.88 4.17 -6.70
CA TYR A 42 -7.81 4.46 -5.61
C TYR A 42 -9.19 4.93 -6.09
N SER A 43 -9.52 4.71 -7.37
CA SER A 43 -10.78 5.12 -8.01
C SER A 43 -12.04 4.68 -7.26
N ARG A 44 -11.94 3.57 -6.50
CA ARG A 44 -13.03 3.08 -5.64
C ARG A 44 -13.49 4.12 -4.61
N LEU A 45 -12.62 5.03 -4.17
CA LEU A 45 -13.00 6.09 -3.26
C LEU A 45 -13.99 7.04 -3.93
N ASP A 46 -13.76 7.43 -5.18
CA ASP A 46 -14.66 8.31 -5.91
C ASP A 46 -15.94 7.57 -6.33
N ARG A 47 -15.79 6.35 -6.86
CA ARG A 47 -16.92 5.51 -7.27
C ARG A 47 -17.88 5.17 -6.14
N LEU A 48 -17.38 5.05 -4.91
CA LEU A 48 -18.19 4.73 -3.72
C LEU A 48 -18.51 5.97 -2.86
N GLY A 49 -18.01 7.16 -3.24
CA GLY A 49 -18.29 8.40 -2.51
C GLY A 49 -17.64 8.49 -1.13
N HIS A 50 -16.40 7.99 -1.00
CA HIS A 50 -15.65 7.96 0.26
C HIS A 50 -14.52 9.00 0.29
N VAL A 51 -14.45 9.73 1.40
CA VAL A 51 -13.30 10.55 1.80
C VAL A 51 -12.63 9.83 2.97
N TYR A 52 -11.41 9.35 2.76
CA TYR A 52 -10.65 8.61 3.77
C TYR A 52 -9.55 9.50 4.34
N LEU A 53 -9.64 9.82 5.64
CA LEU A 53 -8.67 10.66 6.35
C LEU A 53 -8.03 9.94 7.55
N ASP A 54 -8.28 8.64 7.71
CA ASP A 54 -7.78 7.84 8.84
C ASP A 54 -6.47 7.09 8.52
N TYR A 55 -5.54 7.78 7.86
CA TYR A 55 -4.25 7.18 7.46
C TYR A 55 -3.33 6.86 8.64
N THR A 56 -3.60 7.41 9.82
CA THR A 56 -2.90 7.05 11.06
C THR A 56 -3.25 5.64 11.54
N GLY A 57 -4.49 5.18 11.30
CA GLY A 57 -4.91 3.83 11.64
C GLY A 57 -4.41 2.78 10.64
N GLY A 58 -4.39 3.13 9.35
CA GLY A 58 -3.83 2.27 8.31
C GLY A 58 -3.94 2.87 6.91
N GLY A 59 -2.99 2.51 6.05
CA GLY A 59 -3.05 2.85 4.63
C GLY A 59 -4.10 2.03 3.88
N LEU A 60 -4.70 2.62 2.86
CA LEU A 60 -5.52 1.89 1.89
C LEU A 60 -4.62 1.13 0.91
N TYR A 61 -4.97 -0.10 0.58
CA TYR A 61 -4.32 -0.83 -0.51
C TYR A 61 -4.63 -0.18 -1.87
N ALA A 62 -3.65 -0.14 -2.77
CA ALA A 62 -3.85 0.25 -4.16
C ALA A 62 -4.51 -0.90 -4.94
N GLU A 63 -5.35 -0.59 -5.92
CA GLU A 63 -5.98 -1.60 -6.76
C GLU A 63 -4.94 -2.44 -7.54
N GLY A 64 -3.90 -1.79 -8.07
CA GLY A 64 -2.79 -2.46 -8.74
C GLY A 64 -1.95 -3.36 -7.81
N GLN A 65 -1.91 -3.10 -6.50
CA GLN A 65 -1.26 -4.03 -5.56
C GLN A 65 -2.04 -5.34 -5.47
N VAL A 66 -3.37 -5.26 -5.34
CA VAL A 66 -4.24 -6.43 -5.26
C VAL A 66 -4.17 -7.24 -6.55
N ARG A 67 -4.28 -6.58 -7.71
CA ARG A 67 -4.20 -7.25 -9.02
C ARG A 67 -2.86 -7.94 -9.23
N ARG A 68 -1.74 -7.24 -9.03
CA ARG A 68 -0.40 -7.84 -9.21
C ARG A 68 -0.15 -9.00 -8.25
N HIS A 69 -0.65 -8.93 -7.01
CA HIS A 69 -0.50 -10.04 -6.07
C HIS A 69 -1.36 -11.25 -6.47
N HIS A 70 -2.58 -11.01 -6.96
CA HIS A 70 -3.41 -12.05 -7.54
C HIS A 70 -2.70 -12.72 -8.72
N ASP A 71 -2.22 -11.94 -9.68
CA ASP A 71 -1.58 -12.45 -10.90
C ASP A 71 -0.29 -13.23 -10.55
N LEU A 72 0.49 -12.72 -9.59
CA LEU A 72 1.66 -13.42 -9.06
C LEU A 72 1.32 -14.84 -8.61
N LEU A 73 0.24 -15.02 -7.85
CA LEU A 73 -0.17 -16.33 -7.33
C LEU A 73 -0.90 -17.18 -8.36
N ALA A 74 -1.68 -16.57 -9.26
CA ALA A 74 -2.45 -17.27 -10.28
C ALA A 74 -1.56 -17.83 -11.40
N GLU A 75 -0.48 -17.12 -11.74
CA GLU A 75 0.39 -17.44 -12.87
C GLU A 75 1.64 -18.26 -12.47
N ASN A 76 1.88 -18.47 -11.17
CA ASN A 76 3.08 -19.12 -10.68
C ASN A 76 2.77 -20.18 -9.62
N VAL A 77 3.67 -21.17 -9.52
CA VAL A 77 3.64 -22.16 -8.44
C VAL A 77 4.83 -21.90 -7.53
N PHE A 78 4.54 -21.68 -6.25
CA PHE A 78 5.57 -21.42 -5.24
C PHE A 78 5.65 -22.57 -4.24
N GLY A 79 6.87 -23.01 -3.99
CA GLY A 79 7.19 -23.94 -2.92
C GLY A 79 7.60 -23.19 -1.67
N ASN A 80 7.67 -23.91 -0.55
CA ASN A 80 8.39 -23.42 0.61
C ASN A 80 9.85 -23.14 0.18
N PRO A 81 10.45 -22.00 0.54
CA PRO A 81 11.88 -21.79 0.39
C PRO A 81 12.70 -22.96 0.97
N HIS A 82 14.00 -23.02 0.68
CA HIS A 82 14.98 -23.95 1.26
C HIS A 82 15.20 -25.29 0.55
N SER A 83 14.48 -25.58 -0.54
CA SER A 83 14.81 -26.71 -1.43
C SER A 83 15.35 -26.23 -2.78
N GLN A 84 16.06 -27.11 -3.50
CA GLN A 84 16.59 -26.80 -4.84
C GLN A 84 15.55 -27.00 -5.96
N ASN A 85 14.30 -27.34 -5.63
CA ASN A 85 13.29 -27.47 -6.67
C ASN A 85 12.93 -26.07 -7.25
N PRO A 86 12.50 -25.99 -8.52
CA PRO A 86 12.27 -24.70 -9.18
C PRO A 86 11.29 -23.78 -8.47
N THR A 87 10.21 -24.34 -7.90
CA THR A 87 9.15 -23.55 -7.23
C THR A 87 9.60 -22.98 -5.89
N SER A 88 10.51 -23.67 -5.20
CA SER A 88 11.15 -23.19 -3.95
C SER A 88 12.17 -22.10 -4.24
N LEU A 89 13.00 -22.27 -5.29
CA LEU A 89 13.97 -21.26 -5.71
C LEU A 89 13.28 -19.97 -6.16
N ALA A 90 12.17 -20.07 -6.89
CA ALA A 90 11.38 -18.90 -7.29
C ALA A 90 10.88 -18.11 -6.07
N MET A 91 10.35 -18.80 -5.05
CA MET A 91 9.93 -18.14 -3.81
C MET A 91 11.12 -17.57 -3.03
N THR A 92 12.25 -18.28 -2.95
CA THR A 92 13.49 -17.73 -2.35
C THR A 92 13.90 -16.43 -3.03
N HIS A 93 13.88 -16.36 -4.36
CA HIS A 93 14.24 -15.14 -5.08
C HIS A 93 13.32 -13.96 -4.73
N LEU A 94 12.01 -14.19 -4.68
CA LEU A 94 11.03 -13.15 -4.30
C LEU A 94 11.24 -12.66 -2.86
N VAL A 95 11.52 -13.57 -1.92
CA VAL A 95 11.79 -13.21 -0.52
C VAL A 95 13.07 -12.37 -0.42
N GLU A 96 14.15 -12.75 -1.10
CA GLU A 96 15.40 -11.99 -1.08
C GLU A 96 15.26 -10.63 -1.78
N GLN A 97 14.51 -10.54 -2.88
CA GLN A 97 14.16 -9.25 -3.50
C GLN A 97 13.38 -8.36 -2.54
N ALA A 98 12.42 -8.91 -1.79
CA ALA A 98 11.67 -8.16 -0.80
C ALA A 98 12.58 -7.63 0.33
N ARG A 99 13.54 -8.44 0.80
CA ARG A 99 14.53 -7.99 1.81
C ARG A 99 15.40 -6.84 1.28
N ALA A 100 15.94 -6.99 0.07
CA ALA A 100 16.75 -5.96 -0.56
C ALA A 100 15.98 -4.64 -0.74
N TYR A 101 14.70 -4.72 -1.13
CA TYR A 101 13.85 -3.54 -1.26
C TYR A 101 13.64 -2.84 0.08
N VAL A 102 13.41 -3.58 1.18
CA VAL A 102 13.27 -3.01 2.52
C VAL A 102 14.56 -2.32 2.99
N LEU A 103 15.72 -2.94 2.79
CA LEU A 103 17.01 -2.33 3.13
C LEU A 103 17.24 -1.03 2.36
N ALA A 104 16.98 -1.04 1.05
CA ALA A 104 17.10 0.14 0.21
C ALA A 104 16.15 1.26 0.66
N PHE A 105 14.90 0.93 1.01
CA PHE A 105 13.92 1.91 1.51
C PHE A 105 14.40 2.62 2.79
N PHE A 106 15.02 1.87 3.71
CA PHE A 106 15.58 2.45 4.94
C PHE A 106 17.02 2.97 4.79
N ASN A 107 17.60 2.90 3.59
CA ASN A 107 19.01 3.21 3.35
C ASN A 107 19.95 2.47 4.32
N ALA A 108 19.68 1.18 4.54
CA ALA A 108 20.42 0.31 5.43
C ALA A 108 21.41 -0.56 4.65
N ASP A 109 22.68 -0.58 5.09
CA ASP A 109 23.73 -1.41 4.48
C ASP A 109 23.45 -2.91 4.72
N PRO A 110 23.35 -3.76 3.68
CA PRO A 110 23.16 -5.20 3.84
C PRO A 110 24.30 -5.91 4.59
N ASP A 111 25.51 -5.31 4.66
CA ASP A 111 26.63 -5.88 5.40
C ASP A 111 26.53 -5.60 6.92
N GLU A 112 25.72 -4.61 7.32
CA GLU A 112 25.49 -4.22 8.73
C GLU A 112 24.11 -4.66 9.24
N TYR A 113 23.09 -4.60 8.39
CA TYR A 113 21.70 -4.81 8.75
C TYR A 113 21.09 -6.03 8.04
N THR A 114 20.24 -6.74 8.79
CA THR A 114 19.41 -7.82 8.22
C THR A 114 17.93 -7.49 8.37
N VAL A 115 17.12 -7.98 7.43
CA VAL A 115 15.67 -7.84 7.50
C VAL A 115 15.10 -9.07 8.19
N VAL A 116 14.22 -8.88 9.17
CA VAL A 116 13.42 -9.95 9.76
C VAL A 116 11.96 -9.60 9.55
N PHE A 117 11.26 -10.40 8.73
CA PHE A 117 9.83 -10.23 8.54
C PHE A 117 9.07 -10.73 9.76
N THR A 118 8.19 -9.90 10.29
CA THR A 118 7.30 -10.22 11.41
C THR A 118 5.86 -9.96 11.01
N ALA A 119 4.91 -10.44 11.81
CA ALA A 119 3.48 -10.24 11.51
C ALA A 119 3.07 -8.75 11.51
N ASN A 120 3.70 -7.93 12.35
CA ASN A 120 3.48 -6.48 12.48
C ASN A 120 4.51 -5.85 13.42
N ALA A 121 4.45 -4.52 13.59
CA ALA A 121 5.33 -3.75 14.47
C ALA A 121 5.31 -4.24 15.93
N SER A 122 4.13 -4.50 16.50
CA SER A 122 4.01 -5.02 17.88
C SER A 122 4.67 -6.40 18.03
N GLY A 123 4.53 -7.26 17.02
CA GLY A 123 5.23 -8.55 16.96
C GLY A 123 6.74 -8.40 16.92
N ALA A 124 7.28 -7.43 16.17
CA ALA A 124 8.71 -7.15 16.14
C ALA A 124 9.22 -6.65 17.50
N LEU A 125 8.49 -5.70 18.12
CA LEU A 125 8.86 -5.18 19.45
C LEU A 125 8.86 -6.28 20.52
N LYS A 126 7.88 -7.19 20.46
CA LYS A 126 7.81 -8.33 21.36
C LYS A 126 9.04 -9.24 21.22
N LEU A 127 9.46 -9.54 20.00
CA LEU A 127 10.67 -10.34 19.76
C LEU A 127 11.90 -9.68 20.40
N VAL A 128 12.08 -8.38 20.24
CA VAL A 128 13.22 -7.66 20.85
C VAL A 128 13.13 -7.64 22.38
N GLY A 129 11.95 -7.41 22.94
CA GLY A 129 11.75 -7.29 24.39
C GLY A 129 11.79 -8.61 25.16
N GLU A 130 11.57 -9.74 24.49
CA GLU A 130 11.59 -11.09 25.08
C GLU A 130 12.84 -11.91 24.69
N SER A 131 13.78 -11.32 23.94
CA SER A 131 15.06 -11.94 23.58
C SER A 131 16.13 -11.82 24.66
#